data_AF-A0A2I0HRX4-F1
#
_entry.id   AF-A0A2I0HRX4-F1
#
_cell.length_a   1.000
_cell.length_b   1.000
_cell.length_c   1.000
_cell.angle_alpha   90.00
_cell.angle_beta   90.00
_cell.angle_gamma   90.00
#
_symmetry.space_group_name_H-M   'P 1'
#
loop_
_entity.id
_entity.type
_entity.pdbx_description
1 polymer ?
#
loop_
_entity_poly.entity_id
_entity_poly.type
_entity_poly.pdbx_seq_one_letter_code
_entity_poly.pdbx_strand_id
1 'polypeptide(L)'
;VRVRHGERKRLVPEGNCVPVSQQTKGVTHLKFQRSKPSVAKESAGRKLGGLKVLNSYTINEQPMPFGFACSAIPPYAYFNLLGATVASEAWWEKEVRFPKLTKKSYEYYEVILVDAAHKAILGDPGINWMCKPIHKHKEIHGWAHLCW
;
A
#
# COMPACT_ATOMS: atom_id res chain seq x y z
N VAL A 1 7.02 4.50 -4.37
CA VAL A 1 6.46 5.87 -4.38
C VAL A 1 6.26 6.37 -2.96
N ARG A 2 6.64 7.60 -2.65
CA ARG A 2 6.43 8.22 -1.32
C ARG A 2 5.29 9.24 -1.37
N VAL A 3 4.41 9.22 -0.38
CA VAL A 3 3.31 10.19 -0.22
C VAL A 3 3.43 10.84 1.15
N ARG A 4 3.27 12.16 1.25
CA ARG A 4 3.32 12.86 2.54
C ARG A 4 2.12 12.46 3.41
N HIS A 5 2.37 12.23 4.68
CA HIS A 5 1.31 12.04 5.66
C HIS A 5 0.61 13.38 5.96
N GLY A 6 -0.64 13.31 6.43
CA GLY A 6 -1.46 14.48 6.75
C GLY A 6 -2.50 14.86 5.69
N GLU A 7 -3.31 15.85 6.04
CA GLU A 7 -4.42 16.33 5.23
C GLU A 7 -3.97 17.39 4.22
N ARG A 8 -4.83 17.65 3.23
CA ARG A 8 -4.53 18.59 2.16
C ARG A 8 -4.75 20.02 2.64
N LYS A 9 -3.85 20.91 2.24
CA LYS A 9 -4.07 22.37 2.30
C LYS A 9 -4.59 22.85 0.96
N ARG A 10 -5.56 23.78 0.96
CA ARG A 10 -5.99 24.45 -0.27
C ARG A 10 -4.87 25.34 -0.77
N LEU A 11 -4.67 25.37 -2.08
CA LEU A 11 -3.77 26.31 -2.73
C LEU A 11 -4.49 27.65 -2.82
N VAL A 12 -4.09 28.61 -1.98
CA VAL A 12 -4.66 29.95 -1.93
C VAL A 12 -3.52 30.95 -1.78
N PRO A 13 -3.50 32.04 -2.58
CA PRO A 13 -2.54 33.12 -2.38
C PRO A 13 -2.61 33.62 -0.94
N GLU A 14 -1.46 33.71 -0.26
CA GLU A 14 -1.34 34.20 1.13
C GLU A 14 -2.15 33.46 2.19
N GLY A 15 -2.77 32.32 1.84
CA GLY A 15 -3.60 31.54 2.77
C GLY A 15 -4.97 32.15 3.07
N ASN A 16 -5.35 33.26 2.44
CA ASN A 16 -6.63 33.92 2.66
C ASN A 16 -7.66 33.49 1.60
N CYS A 17 -8.58 32.60 1.98
CA CYS A 17 -9.73 32.26 1.12
C CYS A 17 -10.69 33.44 1.05
N VAL A 18 -10.95 33.98 -0.14
CA VAL A 18 -12.13 34.81 -0.40
C VAL A 18 -13.33 33.87 -0.58
N PRO A 19 -14.24 33.76 0.40
CA PRO A 19 -15.25 32.71 0.42
C PRO A 19 -16.60 33.21 -0.10
N VAL A 20 -17.25 32.42 -0.96
CA VAL A 20 -18.64 32.68 -1.36
C VAL A 20 -19.61 32.31 -0.22
N SER A 21 -19.22 31.38 0.66
CA SER A 21 -20.03 30.91 1.80
C SER A 21 -19.13 30.52 2.98
N GLN A 22 -19.65 30.58 4.21
CA GLN A 22 -18.93 30.15 5.42
C GLN A 22 -18.41 28.71 5.33
N GLN A 23 -19.11 27.82 4.64
CA GLN A 23 -18.73 26.41 4.48
C GLN A 23 -17.47 26.22 3.62
N THR A 24 -17.16 27.17 2.73
CA THR A 24 -16.00 27.07 1.82
C THR A 24 -14.76 27.80 2.33
N LYS A 25 -14.81 28.40 3.52
CA LYS A 25 -13.72 29.20 4.12
C LYS A 25 -12.48 28.39 4.52
N GLY A 26 -12.63 27.10 4.82
CA GLY A 26 -11.53 26.27 5.33
C GLY A 26 -10.35 26.13 4.37
N VAL A 27 -9.14 26.44 4.86
CA VAL A 27 -7.87 26.35 4.12
C VAL A 27 -7.07 25.10 4.51
N THR A 28 -7.00 24.83 5.82
CA THR A 28 -6.32 23.69 6.42
C THR A 28 -7.30 22.53 6.66
N HIS A 29 -6.77 21.33 6.88
CA HIS A 29 -7.54 20.14 7.27
C HIS A 29 -8.61 19.68 6.26
N LEU A 30 -8.37 19.90 4.96
CA LEU A 30 -9.25 19.38 3.93
C LEU A 30 -8.93 17.90 3.68
N LYS A 31 -9.92 17.04 3.92
CA LYS A 31 -9.84 15.62 3.56
C LYS A 31 -9.76 15.49 2.04
N PHE A 32 -8.75 14.77 1.57
CA PHE A 32 -8.63 14.50 0.16
C PHE A 32 -9.66 13.44 -0.26
N GLN A 33 -10.39 13.69 -1.35
CA GLN A 33 -11.47 12.80 -1.80
C GLN A 33 -10.97 11.43 -2.28
N ARG A 34 -9.71 11.34 -2.73
CA ARG A 34 -9.10 10.07 -3.15
C ARG A 34 -8.21 9.53 -2.03
N SER A 35 -7.98 8.23 -2.07
CA SER A 35 -7.06 7.57 -1.15
C SER A 35 -5.60 7.89 -1.49
N LYS A 36 -4.72 7.90 -0.48
CA LYS A 36 -3.26 8.02 -0.66
C LYS A 36 -2.65 6.97 -1.61
N PRO A 37 -3.08 5.68 -1.63
CA PRO A 37 -2.61 4.73 -2.64
C PRO A 37 -3.01 5.15 -4.07
N SER A 38 -4.19 5.76 -4.28
CA SER A 38 -4.56 6.30 -5.60
C SER A 38 -3.60 7.42 -6.04
N VAL A 39 -3.19 8.31 -5.12
CA VAL A 39 -2.18 9.35 -5.40
C VAL A 39 -0.84 8.73 -5.75
N ALA A 40 -0.44 7.66 -5.06
CA ALA A 40 0.81 6.97 -5.33
C ALA A 40 0.83 6.33 -6.73
N LYS A 41 -0.26 5.66 -7.11
CA LYS A 41 -0.46 5.07 -8.45
C LYS A 41 -0.41 6.12 -9.54
N GLU A 42 -1.15 7.21 -9.37
CA GLU A 42 -1.18 8.31 -10.33
C GLU A 42 0.20 8.98 -10.47
N SER A 43 0.93 9.14 -9.36
CA SER A 43 2.30 9.66 -9.38
C SER A 43 3.26 8.75 -10.15
N ALA A 44 3.12 7.43 -10.03
CA ALA A 44 3.91 6.46 -10.81
C ALA A 44 3.52 6.48 -12.30
N GLY A 45 2.23 6.42 -12.63
CA GLY A 45 1.75 6.41 -14.00
C GLY A 45 2.10 7.68 -14.77
N ARG A 46 2.04 8.85 -14.13
CA ARG A 46 2.49 10.12 -14.73
C ARG A 46 3.98 10.15 -15.04
N LYS A 47 4.81 9.51 -14.22
CA LYS A 47 6.26 9.42 -14.44
C LYS A 47 6.63 8.40 -15.50
N LEU A 48 5.91 7.29 -15.54
CA LEU A 48 6.18 6.14 -16.40
C LEU A 48 5.02 5.90 -17.36
N GLY A 49 4.79 6.86 -18.27
CA GLY A 49 3.66 6.84 -19.20
C GLY A 49 3.68 5.72 -20.24
N GLY A 50 4.82 5.06 -20.45
CA GLY A 50 4.93 3.87 -21.30
C GLY A 50 4.45 2.57 -20.65
N LEU A 51 4.28 2.56 -19.32
CA LEU A 51 3.90 1.39 -18.54
C LEU A 51 2.46 1.55 -18.02
N LYS A 52 1.78 0.42 -17.81
CA LYS A 52 0.43 0.39 -17.24
C LYS A 52 0.50 0.01 -15.76
N VAL A 53 -0.17 0.79 -14.90
CA VAL A 53 -0.27 0.53 -13.46
C VAL A 53 -1.20 -0.65 -13.19
N LEU A 54 -0.77 -1.67 -12.48
CA LEU A 54 -1.62 -2.79 -12.07
C LEU A 54 -2.20 -2.53 -10.68
N ASN A 55 -1.39 -2.71 -9.64
CA ASN A 55 -1.79 -2.54 -8.25
C ASN A 55 -0.68 -1.86 -7.44
N SER A 56 -0.96 -1.54 -6.17
CA SER A 56 0.01 -1.02 -5.23
C SER A 56 -0.22 -1.57 -3.83
N TYR A 57 0.84 -1.73 -3.05
CA TYR A 57 0.76 -2.13 -1.65
C TYR A 57 1.59 -1.19 -0.76
N THR A 58 1.20 -1.08 0.51
CA THR A 58 1.93 -0.32 1.52
C THR A 58 3.14 -1.13 1.99
N ILE A 59 4.32 -0.52 1.98
CA ILE A 59 5.57 -1.21 2.38
C ILE A 59 5.77 -1.16 3.90
N ASN A 60 5.11 -0.23 4.58
CA ASN A 60 5.54 0.26 5.90
C ASN A 60 4.49 0.17 7.02
N GLU A 61 3.53 -0.74 6.90
CA GLU A 61 2.52 -1.00 7.93
C GLU A 61 2.63 -2.45 8.45
N GLN A 62 3.62 -2.62 9.34
CA GLN A 62 3.85 -3.73 10.29
C GLN A 62 4.33 -5.09 9.75
N PRO A 63 5.22 -5.80 10.49
CA PRO A 63 5.20 -7.26 10.48
C PRO A 63 3.80 -7.69 10.90
N MET A 64 3.14 -8.48 10.07
CA MET A 64 1.88 -9.12 10.43
C MET A 64 2.05 -9.79 11.81
N PRO A 65 1.11 -9.65 12.76
CA PRO A 65 0.99 -10.63 13.80
C PRO A 65 0.47 -11.90 13.12
N PHE A 66 1.37 -12.74 12.59
CA PHE A 66 1.03 -14.08 12.11
C PHE A 66 0.76 -14.97 13.32
N GLY A 67 -0.28 -14.63 14.08
CA GLY A 67 -1.02 -15.56 14.93
C GLY A 67 -2.02 -16.30 14.05
N PHE A 68 -1.53 -17.00 13.03
CA PHE A 68 -2.31 -18.09 12.45
C PHE A 68 -2.12 -19.27 13.40
N ALA A 69 -3.05 -19.39 14.34
CA ALA A 69 -3.29 -20.67 14.99
C ALA A 69 -3.61 -21.67 13.87
N CYS A 70 -2.62 -22.50 13.52
CA CYS A 70 -2.81 -23.64 12.65
C CYS A 70 -3.58 -24.70 13.43
N SER A 71 -4.89 -24.50 13.58
CA SER A 71 -5.80 -25.54 14.05
C SER A 71 -6.00 -26.56 12.93
N ALA A 72 -5.04 -27.47 12.76
CA ALA A 72 -5.24 -28.80 12.16
C ALA A 72 -3.90 -29.54 11.95
N ILE A 73 -3.09 -29.76 13.00
CA ILE A 73 -2.22 -30.94 13.03
C ILE A 73 -2.26 -31.49 14.47
N PRO A 74 -2.76 -32.71 14.67
CA PRO A 74 -2.89 -33.27 16.01
C PRO A 74 -1.52 -33.72 16.58
N PRO A 75 -1.31 -33.59 17.91
CA PRO A 75 -0.01 -33.72 18.58
C PRO A 75 0.57 -35.15 18.72
N TYR A 76 0.08 -36.15 17.98
CA TYR A 76 0.59 -37.52 18.06
C TYR A 76 1.67 -37.78 16.99
N ALA A 77 2.78 -37.04 17.05
CA ALA A 77 3.96 -37.35 16.24
C ALA A 77 5.25 -36.83 16.88
N TYR A 78 5.44 -37.02 18.19
CA TYR A 78 6.77 -36.95 18.81
C TYR A 78 6.96 -38.12 19.77
N PHE A 79 7.24 -39.26 19.14
CA PHE A 79 7.84 -40.42 19.79
C PHE A 79 9.28 -40.05 20.18
N ASN A 80 9.54 -40.05 21.50
CA ASN A 80 10.72 -40.57 22.16
C ASN A 80 12.09 -40.39 21.49
N LEU A 81 12.96 -39.57 22.10
CA LEU A 81 14.26 -39.96 22.69
C LEU A 81 15.09 -38.71 22.94
N LEU A 82 15.78 -38.73 24.08
CA LEU A 82 16.75 -37.74 24.58
C LEU A 82 16.14 -36.49 25.22
N GLY A 83 16.04 -36.58 26.55
CA GLY A 83 16.01 -35.40 27.40
C GLY A 83 17.22 -34.51 27.13
N ALA A 84 16.94 -33.24 26.88
CA ALA A 84 17.90 -32.16 26.96
C ALA A 84 17.14 -30.93 27.46
N THR A 85 17.40 -30.61 28.72
CA THR A 85 17.19 -29.30 29.32
C THR A 85 17.85 -28.22 28.47
N VAL A 86 17.07 -27.28 27.91
CA VAL A 86 17.53 -25.90 27.77
C VAL A 86 16.33 -24.97 27.65
N ALA A 87 16.24 -24.08 28.62
CA ALA A 87 15.46 -22.87 28.58
C ALA A 87 15.62 -22.17 27.22
N SER A 88 14.51 -21.99 26.49
CA SER A 88 14.46 -21.00 25.40
C SER A 88 13.06 -20.41 25.14
N GLU A 89 12.02 -20.83 25.85
CA GLU A 89 10.65 -20.34 25.61
C GLU A 89 10.35 -18.92 26.15
N ALA A 90 11.33 -18.19 26.69
CA ALA A 90 11.10 -16.86 27.25
C ALA A 90 12.06 -15.76 26.75
N TRP A 91 12.74 -15.99 25.62
CA TRP A 91 13.74 -15.05 25.09
C TRP A 91 13.26 -14.19 23.91
N TRP A 92 12.09 -14.45 23.33
CA TRP A 92 11.66 -13.74 22.12
C TRP A 92 10.68 -12.58 22.36
N GLU A 93 9.92 -12.57 23.46
CA GLU A 93 8.88 -11.54 23.69
C GLU A 93 9.38 -10.27 24.38
N LYS A 94 10.56 -10.29 25.03
CA LYS A 94 11.03 -9.15 25.84
C LYS A 94 11.97 -8.18 25.11
N GLU A 95 12.61 -8.59 24.01
CA GLU A 95 13.58 -7.74 23.30
C GLU A 95 12.98 -6.88 22.18
N VAL A 96 11.75 -7.15 21.72
CA VAL A 96 11.18 -6.43 20.57
C VAL A 96 10.00 -5.57 20.96
N ARG A 97 10.19 -4.74 21.99
CA ARG A 97 9.40 -3.52 22.08
C ARG A 97 9.89 -2.58 21.00
N PHE A 98 9.37 -2.77 19.77
CA PHE A 98 9.58 -1.82 18.69
C PHE A 98 9.27 -0.41 19.23
N PRO A 99 10.23 0.52 19.22
CA PRO A 99 9.93 1.90 19.57
C PRO A 99 8.80 2.33 18.63
N LYS A 100 7.66 2.78 19.19
CA LYS A 100 6.57 3.33 18.39
C LYS A 100 7.16 4.48 17.58
N LEU A 101 7.50 4.22 16.33
CA LEU A 101 8.21 5.18 15.49
C LEU A 101 7.33 6.42 15.42
N THR A 102 7.89 7.50 15.93
CA THR A 102 7.35 8.85 15.95
C THR A 102 6.82 9.23 14.56
N LYS A 103 5.69 9.96 14.54
CA LYS A 103 4.94 10.44 13.35
C LYS A 103 5.70 10.29 12.02
N LYS A 104 5.50 9.17 11.30
CA LYS A 104 6.09 8.97 9.96
C LYS A 104 5.62 10.11 9.04
N SER A 105 6.54 10.97 8.58
CA SER A 105 6.20 12.10 7.70
C SER A 105 5.77 11.66 6.30
N TYR A 106 6.10 10.42 5.92
CA TYR A 106 5.81 9.84 4.61
C TYR A 106 5.30 8.41 4.76
N GLU A 107 4.37 8.04 3.87
CA GLU A 107 3.96 6.68 3.59
C GLU A 107 4.61 6.21 2.30
N TYR A 108 5.05 4.97 2.28
CA TYR A 108 5.73 4.36 1.14
C TYR A 108 4.85 3.27 0.54
N TYR A 109 4.66 3.36 -0.77
CA TYR A 109 3.90 2.42 -1.58
C TYR A 109 4.78 1.81 -2.64
N GLU A 110 4.67 0.51 -2.83
CA GLU A 110 5.18 -0.15 -4.02
C GLU A 110 4.10 -0.15 -5.08
N VAL A 111 4.45 0.21 -6.32
CA VAL A 111 3.50 0.24 -7.44
C VAL A 111 3.98 -0.75 -8.48
N ILE A 112 3.11 -1.71 -8.81
CA ILE A 112 3.37 -2.73 -9.82
C ILE A 112 3.00 -2.14 -11.17
N LEU A 113 3.97 -2.14 -12.09
CA LEU A 113 3.85 -1.63 -13.45
C LEU A 113 4.09 -2.75 -14.45
N VAL A 114 3.40 -2.68 -15.57
CA VAL A 114 3.44 -3.72 -16.61
C VAL A 114 3.63 -3.07 -17.97
N ASP A 115 4.56 -3.60 -18.76
CA ASP A 115 4.77 -3.18 -20.14
C ASP A 115 3.81 -3.90 -21.08
N ALA A 116 2.92 -3.15 -21.72
CA ALA A 116 1.95 -3.71 -22.65
C ALA A 116 2.56 -4.16 -23.99
N ALA A 117 3.76 -3.68 -24.35
CA ALA A 117 4.43 -4.05 -25.59
C ALA A 117 5.25 -5.35 -25.47
N HIS A 118 5.41 -5.87 -24.25
CA HIS A 118 6.25 -7.04 -24.00
C HIS A 118 5.57 -8.34 -24.51
N LYS A 119 6.30 -9.13 -25.31
CA LYS A 119 5.79 -10.35 -25.95
C LYS A 119 5.25 -11.39 -24.96
N ALA A 120 5.87 -11.55 -23.79
CA ALA A 120 5.38 -12.49 -22.78
C ALA A 120 3.98 -12.09 -22.27
N ILE A 121 3.76 -10.80 -22.03
CA ILE A 121 2.50 -10.28 -21.49
C ILE A 121 1.39 -10.35 -22.54
N LEU A 122 1.73 -10.18 -23.82
CA LEU A 122 0.80 -10.38 -24.93
C LEU A 122 0.42 -11.85 -25.14
N GLY A 123 1.35 -12.78 -24.89
CA GLY A 123 1.13 -14.22 -25.03
C GLY A 123 0.34 -14.85 -23.88
N ASP A 124 0.33 -14.21 -22.71
CA ASP A 124 -0.27 -14.75 -21.49
C ASP A 124 -1.77 -14.44 -21.38
N PRO A 125 -2.68 -15.43 -21.47
CA PRO A 125 -4.13 -15.19 -21.44
C PRO A 125 -4.63 -14.61 -20.10
N GLY A 126 -3.90 -14.83 -19.00
CA GLY A 126 -4.27 -14.33 -17.66
C GLY A 126 -4.05 -12.82 -17.47
N ILE A 127 -3.12 -12.21 -18.20
CA ILE A 127 -2.75 -10.79 -18.02
C ILE A 127 -2.95 -9.93 -19.27
N ASN A 128 -3.08 -10.55 -20.46
CA ASN A 128 -3.23 -9.85 -21.73
C ASN A 128 -4.47 -8.93 -21.79
N TRP A 129 -5.48 -9.12 -20.92
CA TRP A 129 -6.58 -8.16 -20.78
C TRP A 129 -6.07 -6.72 -20.53
N MET A 130 -4.95 -6.56 -19.83
CA MET A 130 -4.32 -5.25 -19.59
C MET A 130 -3.79 -4.57 -20.84
N CYS A 131 -3.46 -5.31 -21.90
CA CYS A 131 -2.86 -4.75 -23.13
C CYS A 131 -3.88 -3.92 -23.92
N LYS A 132 -5.18 -4.15 -23.73
CA LYS A 132 -6.25 -3.39 -24.40
C LYS A 132 -6.13 -1.88 -24.17
N PRO A 133 -6.47 -1.04 -25.18
CA PRO A 133 -6.33 0.41 -25.09
C PRO A 133 -7.24 1.03 -24.01
N ILE A 134 -8.33 0.36 -23.63
CA ILE A 134 -9.25 0.80 -22.57
C ILE A 134 -8.59 0.90 -21.19
N HIS A 135 -7.50 0.16 -20.94
CA HIS A 135 -6.79 0.18 -19.66
C HIS A 135 -5.60 1.15 -19.64
N LYS A 136 -5.49 2.05 -20.63
CA LYS A 136 -4.54 3.16 -20.59
C LYS A 136 -4.97 4.14 -19.49
N HIS A 137 -4.02 4.61 -18.70
CA HIS A 137 -4.23 5.61 -17.65
C HIS A 137 -5.39 5.33 -16.67
N LYS A 138 -5.66 4.05 -16.39
CA LYS A 138 -6.77 3.63 -15.51
C LYS A 138 -6.63 4.15 -14.06
N GLU A 139 -5.43 4.53 -13.66
CA GLU A 139 -5.13 5.20 -12.38
C GLU A 139 -5.77 6.60 -12.27
N ILE A 140 -5.97 7.30 -13.39
CA ILE A 140 -6.60 8.64 -13.43
C ILE A 140 -8.12 8.52 -13.32
N HIS A 141 -8.69 7.47 -13.95
CA HIS A 141 -10.12 7.17 -13.95
C HIS A 141 -10.61 6.49 -12.66
N GLY A 142 -9.71 6.22 -11.72
CA GLY A 142 -10.05 5.60 -10.44
C GLY A 142 -10.29 4.09 -10.51
N TRP A 143 -9.97 3.39 -11.60
CA TRP A 143 -10.23 1.94 -11.71
C TRP A 143 -9.14 1.07 -11.09
N ALA A 144 -8.00 1.65 -10.75
CA ALA A 144 -6.85 0.89 -10.27
C ALA A 144 -7.03 0.27 -8.86
N HIS A 145 -8.14 0.52 -8.17
CA HIS A 145 -8.46 -0.09 -6.86
C HIS A 145 -9.59 -1.14 -6.93
N LEU A 146 -10.19 -1.36 -8.11
CA LEU A 146 -11.36 -2.24 -8.30
C LEU A 146 -11.08 -3.48 -9.16
N CYS A 147 -9.85 -3.64 -9.67
CA CYS A 147 -9.45 -4.86 -10.35
C CYS A 147 -8.63 -5.73 -9.38
N TRP A 148 -9.34 -6.72 -8.83
CA TRP A 148 -8.89 -7.83 -7.99
C TRP A 148 -8.42 -7.46 -6.57
#